data_AF-G8TZA3-F1
#
_entry.id   AF-G8TZA3-F1
#
_cell.length_a   1.000
_cell.length_b   1.000
_cell.length_c   1.000
_cell.angle_alpha   90.00
_cell.angle_beta   90.00
_cell.angle_gamma   90.00
#
_symmetry.space_group_name_H-M   'P 1'
#
loop_
_entity.id
_entity.type
_entity.pdbx_description
1 polymer ?
#
loop_
_entity_poly.entity_id
_entity_poly.type
_entity_poly.pdbx_seq_one_letter_code
_entity_poly.pdbx_strand_id
1 'polypeptide(L)'
;MQWEEVFFPHGIRATIHMKNIPVLGLRVYPEYKLRSTLLPYHGIAVIEYVSRMRRHRVTIEPELLITGDVTRIIDPFGVTVFYERHT
;
A
#
# COMPACT_ATOMS: atom_id res chain seq x y z
N MET A 1 15.36 -21.63 10.58
CA MET A 1 13.97 -21.14 10.52
C MET A 1 13.17 -21.98 11.49
N GLN A 2 13.15 -21.61 12.78
CA GLN A 2 12.56 -22.44 13.86
C GLN A 2 11.57 -21.67 14.74
N TRP A 3 11.70 -20.35 14.88
CA TRP A 3 10.83 -19.57 15.76
C TRP A 3 9.38 -19.52 15.25
N GLU A 4 9.17 -19.37 13.94
CA GLU A 4 7.83 -19.24 13.34
C GLU A 4 6.94 -20.45 13.69
N GLU A 5 7.51 -21.66 13.67
CA GLU A 5 6.79 -22.90 13.98
C GLU A 5 6.46 -23.05 15.47
N VAL A 6 7.30 -22.51 16.36
CA VAL A 6 7.10 -22.55 17.81
C VAL A 6 6.04 -21.54 18.26
N PHE A 7 6.08 -20.32 17.70
CA PHE A 7 5.19 -19.24 18.11
C PHE A 7 3.86 -19.23 17.36
N PHE A 8 3.82 -19.79 16.15
CA PHE A 8 2.61 -19.88 15.33
C PHE A 8 2.39 -21.32 14.85
N PRO A 9 2.20 -22.28 15.78
CA PRO A 9 1.87 -23.64 15.37
C PRO A 9 0.58 -23.59 14.53
N HIS A 10 0.64 -24.16 13.32
CA HIS A 10 -0.43 -24.15 12.31
C HIS A 10 -0.72 -22.80 11.61
N GLY A 11 0.16 -21.80 11.74
CA GLY A 11 0.01 -20.53 11.05
C GLY A 11 0.11 -20.67 9.53
N ILE A 12 -0.80 -20.00 8.80
CA ILE A 12 -0.67 -19.85 7.34
C ILE A 12 0.34 -18.75 7.06
N ARG A 13 1.44 -19.09 6.42
CA ARG A 13 2.45 -18.12 6.03
C ARG A 13 1.96 -17.28 4.85
N ALA A 14 1.72 -16.00 5.11
CA ALA A 14 1.44 -15.00 4.10
C ALA A 14 2.65 -14.08 3.88
N THR A 15 2.79 -13.53 2.68
CA THR A 15 3.86 -12.60 2.32
C THR A 15 3.32 -11.48 1.45
N ILE A 16 3.84 -10.28 1.68
CA ILE A 16 3.69 -9.17 0.74
C ILE A 16 4.74 -9.31 -0.38
N HIS A 17 5.94 -9.82 -0.10
CA HIS A 17 7.01 -9.97 -1.10
C HIS A 17 6.80 -11.15 -2.04
N MET A 18 7.44 -11.11 -3.22
CA MET A 18 7.53 -12.28 -4.10
C MET A 18 8.55 -13.24 -3.49
N LYS A 19 8.21 -14.53 -3.41
CA LYS A 19 9.04 -15.56 -2.79
C LYS A 19 9.08 -16.78 -3.70
N ASN A 20 10.24 -17.42 -3.77
CA ASN A 20 10.43 -18.68 -4.51
C ASN A 20 10.08 -19.91 -3.65
N ILE A 21 9.20 -19.74 -2.67
CA ILE A 21 8.72 -20.79 -1.77
C ILE A 21 7.18 -20.72 -1.75
N PRO A 22 6.47 -21.83 -1.48
CA PRO A 22 5.01 -21.84 -1.44
C PRO A 22 4.51 -21.07 -0.21
N VAL A 23 4.10 -19.82 -0.42
CA VAL A 23 3.52 -18.94 0.60
C VAL A 23 2.37 -18.14 0.00
N LEU A 24 1.38 -17.77 0.83
CA LEU A 24 0.22 -17.01 0.36
C LEU A 24 0.61 -15.56 0.06
N GLY A 25 0.48 -15.13 -1.20
CA GLY A 25 0.71 -13.74 -1.57
C GLY A 25 -0.46 -12.85 -1.15
N LEU A 26 -0.22 -11.85 -0.30
CA LEU A 26 -1.25 -10.91 0.15
C LEU A 26 -1.29 -9.67 -0.76
N ARG A 27 -2.48 -9.30 -1.23
CA ARG A 27 -2.73 -8.00 -1.87
C ARG A 27 -3.33 -7.04 -0.85
N VAL A 28 -2.53 -6.05 -0.44
CA VAL A 28 -2.90 -5.09 0.61
C VAL A 28 -3.69 -3.88 0.08
N TYR A 29 -3.62 -3.59 -1.22
CA TYR A 29 -4.41 -2.57 -1.92
C TYR A 29 -4.44 -2.87 -3.43
N PRO A 30 -5.31 -2.24 -4.24
CA PRO A 30 -5.55 -2.66 -5.62
C PRO A 30 -4.31 -2.63 -6.54
N GLU A 31 -3.41 -1.68 -6.33
CA GLU A 31 -2.17 -1.51 -7.10
C GLU A 31 -1.02 -2.40 -6.61
N TYR A 32 -1.22 -3.08 -5.49
CA TYR A 32 -0.23 -3.97 -4.93
C TYR A 32 0.10 -5.10 -5.91
N LYS A 33 1.40 -5.31 -6.18
CA LYS A 33 1.96 -6.20 -7.24
C LYS A 33 1.74 -5.78 -8.68
N LEU A 34 0.78 -4.90 -8.99
CA LEU A 34 0.58 -4.44 -10.36
C LEU A 34 1.65 -3.42 -10.76
N ARG A 35 1.93 -2.47 -9.87
CA ARG A 35 2.77 -1.31 -10.20
C ARG A 35 3.36 -0.58 -9.01
N SER A 36 2.91 -0.88 -7.80
CA SER A 36 3.44 -0.17 -6.65
C SER A 36 4.84 -0.66 -6.30
N THR A 37 5.78 0.28 -6.27
CA THR A 37 7.17 0.07 -5.85
C THR A 37 7.33 0.18 -4.34
N LEU A 38 6.36 0.81 -3.66
CA LEU A 38 6.38 1.07 -2.23
C LEU A 38 5.23 0.36 -1.51
N LEU A 39 5.55 -0.14 -0.32
CA LEU A 39 4.59 -0.72 0.64
C LEU A 39 4.08 0.34 1.61
N PRO A 40 2.94 0.12 2.29
CA PRO A 40 2.31 1.12 3.16
C PRO A 40 3.24 1.72 4.23
N TYR A 41 4.23 0.97 4.71
CA TYR A 41 5.18 1.47 5.70
C TYR A 41 6.26 2.42 5.14
N HIS A 42 6.32 2.64 3.81
CA HIS A 42 7.29 3.57 3.21
C HIS A 42 6.73 4.99 3.03
N GLY A 43 5.44 5.21 3.27
CA GLY A 43 4.81 6.48 2.96
C GLY A 43 3.32 6.47 3.24
N ILE A 44 2.57 7.28 2.50
CA ILE A 44 1.13 7.44 2.66
C ILE A 44 0.40 7.16 1.36
N ALA A 45 -0.87 6.76 1.46
CA ALA A 45 -1.71 6.54 0.31
C ALA A 45 -1.97 7.85 -0.45
N VAL A 46 -1.80 7.79 -1.77
CA VAL A 46 -2.18 8.84 -2.71
C VAL A 46 -3.18 8.24 -3.69
N ILE A 47 -4.36 8.84 -3.79
CA ILE A 47 -5.43 8.40 -4.68
C ILE A 47 -5.49 9.35 -5.86
N GLU A 48 -5.44 8.82 -7.08
CA GLU A 48 -5.58 9.61 -8.30
C GLU A 48 -6.57 8.95 -9.24
N TYR A 49 -7.36 9.77 -9.96
CA TYR A 49 -8.23 9.24 -11.00
C TYR A 49 -7.49 9.16 -12.33
N VAL A 50 -7.28 7.96 -12.86
CA VAL A 50 -6.58 7.78 -14.13
C VAL A 50 -7.58 7.71 -15.28
N SER A 51 -7.76 8.83 -15.98
CA SER A 51 -8.71 8.98 -17.09
C SER A 51 -8.64 7.85 -18.13
N ARG A 52 -7.43 7.50 -18.58
CA ARG A 52 -7.18 6.41 -19.55
C ARG A 52 -7.71 5.05 -19.10
N MET A 53 -7.69 4.77 -17.79
CA MET A 53 -8.18 3.50 -17.23
C MET A 53 -9.60 3.62 -16.65
N ARG A 54 -10.20 4.82 -16.67
CA ARG A 54 -11.51 5.14 -16.08
C ARG A 54 -11.69 4.60 -14.65
N ARG A 55 -10.64 4.70 -13.84
CA ARG A 55 -10.65 4.22 -12.45
C ARG A 55 -9.71 5.02 -11.55
N HIS A 56 -10.02 5.02 -10.27
CA HIS A 56 -9.09 5.44 -9.23
C HIS A 56 -7.94 4.43 -9.09
N ARG A 57 -6.77 4.98 -8.77
CA ARG A 57 -5.54 4.25 -8.50
C ARG A 57 -5.02 4.70 -7.14
N VAL A 58 -4.55 3.76 -6.33
CA VAL A 58 -3.85 4.03 -5.07
C VAL A 58 -2.35 3.79 -5.26
N THR A 59 -1.53 4.79 -4.99
CA THR A 59 -0.08 4.65 -4.86
C THR A 59 0.32 4.85 -3.40
N ILE A 60 1.48 4.31 -3.02
CA ILE A 60 2.13 4.69 -1.77
C ILE A 60 3.30 5.59 -2.14
N GLU A 61 3.35 6.78 -1.55
CA GLU A 61 4.39 7.78 -1.82
C GLU A 61 4.95 8.32 -0.50
N PRO A 62 6.26 8.60 -0.40
CA PRO A 62 6.82 9.27 0.77
C PRO A 62 6.16 10.65 0.91
N GLU A 63 5.62 10.96 2.09
CA GLU A 63 4.78 12.16 2.27
C GLU A 63 5.54 13.46 1.93
N LEU A 64 6.84 13.50 2.17
CA LEU A 64 7.73 14.62 1.81
C LEU A 64 7.82 14.89 0.30
N LEU A 65 7.46 13.92 -0.54
CA LEU A 65 7.52 14.03 -2.00
C LEU A 65 6.14 14.38 -2.61
N ILE A 66 5.10 14.45 -1.79
CA ILE A 66 3.75 14.79 -2.26
C ILE A 66 3.70 16.30 -2.52
N THR A 67 3.60 16.65 -3.81
CA THR A 67 3.59 18.03 -4.29
C THR A 67 2.56 18.18 -5.43
N GLY A 68 2.20 19.41 -5.79
CA GLY A 68 1.26 19.72 -6.88
C GLY A 68 -0.18 19.96 -6.43
N ASP A 69 -1.13 19.72 -7.33
CA ASP A 69 -2.58 19.86 -7.08
C ASP A 69 -3.11 18.65 -6.30
N VAL A 70 -3.04 18.74 -4.98
CA VAL A 70 -3.39 17.66 -4.06
C VAL A 70 -4.28 18.16 -2.93
N THR A 71 -5.28 17.37 -2.57
CA THR A 71 -6.09 17.56 -1.38
C THR A 71 -5.60 16.63 -0.29
N ARG A 72 -5.20 17.19 0.86
CA ARG A 72 -4.85 16.42 2.06
C ARG A 72 -6.13 16.05 2.81
N ILE A 73 -6.37 14.75 2.99
CA ILE A 73 -7.49 14.24 3.77
C ILE A 73 -7.01 13.91 5.18
N ILE A 74 -7.64 14.54 6.18
CA ILE A 74 -7.30 14.39 7.59
C ILE A 74 -8.46 13.75 8.35
N ASP A 75 -8.14 13.04 9.42
CA ASP A 75 -9.11 12.50 10.36
C ASP A 75 -9.56 13.57 11.39
N PRO A 76 -10.55 13.28 12.27
CA PRO A 76 -10.99 14.21 13.31
C PRO A 76 -9.91 14.61 14.34
N PHE A 77 -8.79 13.88 14.40
CA PHE A 77 -7.65 14.17 15.29
C PHE A 77 -6.57 14.99 14.59
N GLY A 78 -6.76 15.35 13.32
CA GLY A 78 -5.80 16.12 12.51
C GLY A 78 -4.68 15.28 11.92
N VAL A 79 -4.78 13.95 11.95
CA VAL A 79 -3.79 13.04 11.36
C VAL A 79 -4.08 12.88 9.87
N THR A 80 -3.04 12.91 9.03
CA THR A 80 -3.21 12.62 7.60
C THR A 80 -3.64 11.18 7.40
N VAL A 81 -4.75 10.96 6.68
CA VAL A 81 -5.21 9.62 6.31
C VAL A 81 -4.70 9.25 4.92
N PHE A 82 -4.86 10.15 3.94
CA PHE A 82 -4.37 10.01 2.57
C PHE A 82 -4.38 11.34 1.84
N TYR A 83 -3.86 11.36 0.62
CA TYR A 83 -3.96 12.50 -0.31
C TYR A 83 -4.79 12.12 -1.54
N GLU A 84 -5.59 13.03 -2.04
CA GLU A 84 -6.19 12.95 -3.38
C GLU A 84 -5.41 13.83 -4.34
N ARG A 85 -4.97 13.27 -5.47
CA ARG A 85 -4.27 14.00 -6.51
C ARG A 85 -5.21 14.24 -7.69
N HIS A 86 -5.29 15.50 -8.11
CA HIS A 86 -6.06 15.93 -9.26
C HIS A 86 -5.13 15.99 -10.48
N THR A 87 -5.53 15.33 -11.57
CA THR A 87 -4.74 15.21 -12.82
C THR A 87 -5.62 15.40 -14.04
#